data_AF-A0A7V0W0H2-F1
#
_entry.id   AF-A0A7V0W0H2-F1
#
_cell.length_a   1.000
_cell.length_b   1.000
_cell.length_c   1.000
_cell.angle_alpha   90.00
_cell.angle_beta   90.00
_cell.angle_gamma   90.00
#
_symmetry.space_group_name_H-M   'P 1'
#
loop_
_entity.id
_entity.type
_entity.pdbx_description
1 polymer ?
#
loop_
_entity_poly.entity_id
_entity_poly.type
_entity_poly.pdbx_seq_one_letter_code
_entity_poly.pdbx_strand_id
1 'polypeptide(L)'
;MADLKECNNNGFVGEQVLDKPVTQADIADGLRKLGLKQGDVAFVHSSLSSFGYVESGAETVVKAFLDVLGEDGTLAVPIFRNYFWDGPDQVWDRENSPSLMGQISETVRNWEGSRKSYHAPHPIAVIGRYAEDIAERHNLTDFS
;
A
#
# COMPACT_ATOMS: atom_id res chain seq x y z
N MET A 1 -35.62 1.27 36.05
CA MET A 1 -35.41 2.66 35.57
C MET A 1 -34.69 3.39 36.68
N ALA A 2 -33.37 3.54 36.53
CA ALA A 2 -32.51 4.17 37.53
C ALA A 2 -31.94 5.46 36.95
N ASP A 3 -31.85 6.45 37.82
CA ASP A 3 -31.47 7.85 37.64
C ASP A 3 -30.40 8.17 36.59
N LEU A 4 -30.70 9.17 35.75
CA LEU A 4 -29.73 10.03 35.10
C LEU A 4 -29.03 10.87 36.16
N LYS A 5 -27.87 10.41 36.64
CA LYS A 5 -26.91 11.26 37.35
C LYS A 5 -25.94 11.88 36.36
N GLU A 6 -25.85 13.20 36.45
CA GLU A 6 -24.89 14.09 35.83
C GLU A 6 -23.47 13.51 35.79
N CYS A 7 -22.83 13.56 34.62
CA CYS A 7 -21.38 13.51 34.52
C CYS A 7 -20.89 14.88 34.04
N ASN A 8 -20.43 15.63 35.03
CA ASN A 8 -19.74 16.91 35.02
C ASN A 8 -18.97 17.27 33.73
N ASN A 9 -19.28 18.47 33.23
CA ASN A 9 -18.33 19.32 32.52
C ASN A 9 -17.14 19.62 33.43
N ASN A 10 -16.05 18.87 33.31
CA ASN A 10 -14.75 19.31 33.80
C ASN A 10 -13.71 19.09 32.70
N GLY A 11 -13.10 20.20 32.31
CA GLY A 11 -12.20 20.30 31.18
C GLY A 11 -11.05 19.32 31.22
N PHE A 12 -10.84 18.70 30.06
CA PHE A 12 -9.52 18.31 29.60
C PHE A 12 -9.31 19.03 28.26
N VAL A 13 -8.82 20.27 28.32
CA VAL A 13 -8.00 20.79 27.22
C VAL A 13 -6.60 20.23 27.49
N GLY A 14 -6.46 18.92 27.34
CA GLY A 14 -5.16 18.31 27.20
C GLY A 14 -4.68 18.70 25.81
N GLU A 15 -3.51 19.33 25.74
CA GLU A 15 -2.76 19.45 24.50
C GLU A 15 -2.64 18.04 23.93
N GLN A 16 -3.40 17.74 22.87
CA GLN A 16 -3.18 16.53 22.10
C GLN A 16 -1.77 16.69 21.56
N VAL A 17 -0.81 16.00 22.18
CA VAL A 17 0.51 15.78 21.61
C VAL A 17 0.25 15.02 20.33
N LEU A 18 0.11 15.72 19.21
CA LEU A 18 0.16 15.08 17.91
C LEU A 18 1.55 14.46 17.85
N ASP A 19 1.62 13.13 17.90
CA ASP A 19 2.84 12.41 17.58
C ASP A 19 3.43 13.03 16.32
N LYS A 20 4.72 13.38 16.38
CA LYS A 20 5.42 13.97 15.23
C LYS A 20 5.14 13.08 14.01
N PRO A 21 4.68 13.65 12.88
CA PRO A 21 4.39 12.85 11.69
C PRO A 21 5.64 12.09 11.25
N VAL A 22 5.44 10.85 10.84
CA VAL A 22 6.42 10.06 10.10
C VAL A 22 6.51 10.65 8.69
N THR A 23 7.71 11.11 8.32
CA THR A 23 7.98 11.75 7.03
C THR A 23 8.54 10.73 6.02
N GLN A 24 8.61 11.14 4.75
CA GLN A 24 9.28 10.35 3.71
C GLN A 24 10.73 9.99 4.10
N ALA A 25 11.46 10.96 4.67
CA ALA A 25 12.86 10.76 5.08
C ALA A 25 12.98 9.73 6.22
N ASP A 26 12.09 9.78 7.21
CA ASP A 26 12.09 8.81 8.31
C ASP A 26 11.88 7.38 7.79
N ILE A 27 10.95 7.21 6.83
CA ILE A 27 10.66 5.91 6.21
C ILE A 27 11.84 5.44 5.36
N ALA A 28 12.38 6.31 4.50
CA ALA A 28 13.51 5.98 3.63
C ALA A 28 14.75 5.56 4.43
N ASP A 29 15.03 6.26 5.53
CA ASP A 29 16.11 5.89 6.46
C ASP A 29 15.85 4.55 7.15
N GLY A 30 14.60 4.28 7.55
CA GLY A 30 14.19 2.98 8.07
C GLY A 30 14.42 1.85 7.07
N LEU A 31 14.00 2.02 5.82
CA LEU A 31 14.18 1.05 4.74
C LEU A 31 15.66 0.78 4.45
N ARG A 32 16.49 1.83 4.39
CA ARG A 32 17.95 1.70 4.23
C ARG A 32 18.58 0.94 5.41
N LYS A 33 18.15 1.20 6.64
CA LYS A 33 18.61 0.49 7.85
C LYS A 33 18.20 -0.99 7.86
N LEU A 34 17.05 -1.32 7.26
CA LEU A 34 16.64 -2.72 7.03
C LEU A 34 17.48 -3.42 5.95
N GLY A 35 18.30 -2.67 5.21
CA GLY A 35 19.25 -3.19 4.23
C GLY A 35 18.79 -3.05 2.78
N LEU A 36 17.67 -2.35 2.53
CA LEU A 36 17.18 -2.08 1.17
C LEU A 36 18.12 -1.09 0.46
N LYS A 37 18.42 -1.36 -0.80
CA LYS A 37 19.39 -0.62 -1.62
C LYS A 37 18.79 -0.22 -2.97
N GLN A 38 19.46 0.75 -3.59
CA GLN A 38 19.18 1.11 -4.98
C GLN A 38 19.35 -0.11 -5.89
N GLY A 39 18.40 -0.30 -6.81
CA GLY A 39 18.37 -1.43 -7.75
C GLY A 39 17.71 -2.70 -7.20
N ASP A 40 17.33 -2.74 -5.92
CA ASP A 40 16.63 -3.90 -5.37
C ASP A 40 15.21 -4.06 -5.96
N VAL A 41 14.68 -5.27 -5.85
CA VAL A 41 13.27 -5.57 -6.10
C VAL A 41 12.59 -5.86 -4.77
N ALA A 42 11.60 -5.05 -4.41
CA ALA A 42 10.85 -5.20 -3.16
C ALA A 42 9.40 -5.61 -3.43
N PHE A 43 8.99 -6.76 -2.89
CA PHE A 43 7.58 -7.17 -2.85
C PHE A 43 7.02 -6.91 -1.45
N VAL A 44 6.06 -5.99 -1.33
CA VAL A 44 5.70 -5.39 -0.04
C VAL A 44 4.27 -5.75 0.36
N HIS A 45 4.15 -6.36 1.55
CA HIS A 45 2.92 -6.37 2.33
C HIS A 45 3.01 -5.29 3.41
N SER A 46 1.95 -4.51 3.60
CA SER A 46 2.01 -3.34 4.45
C SER A 46 0.71 -3.05 5.19
N SER A 47 0.84 -2.27 6.27
CA SER A 47 -0.25 -1.73 7.06
C SER A 47 0.07 -0.26 7.35
N LEU A 48 -0.63 0.66 6.70
CA LEU A 48 -0.36 2.10 6.85
C LEU A 48 -0.55 2.55 8.31
N SER A 49 -1.54 2.01 9.01
CA SER A 49 -1.79 2.34 10.42
C SER A 49 -0.66 1.92 11.35
N SER A 50 0.15 0.93 10.98
CA SER A 50 1.30 0.48 11.78
C SER A 50 2.47 1.48 11.77
N PHE A 51 2.47 2.45 10.85
CA PHE A 51 3.40 3.58 10.86
C PHE A 51 2.98 4.70 11.83
N GLY A 52 1.77 4.66 12.39
CA GLY A 52 1.19 5.80 13.13
C GLY A 52 0.69 6.89 12.16
N TYR A 53 0.98 8.15 12.45
CA TYR A 53 0.59 9.27 11.59
C TYR A 53 1.68 9.53 10.53
N VAL A 54 1.39 9.19 9.27
CA VAL A 54 2.29 9.47 8.13
C VAL A 54 1.84 10.75 7.43
N GLU A 55 2.77 11.69 7.23
CA GLU A 55 2.51 12.89 6.46
C GLU A 55 2.01 12.52 5.06
N SER A 56 0.88 13.06 4.61
CA SER A 56 0.27 12.71 3.30
C SER A 56 -0.04 11.22 3.08
N GLY A 57 -0.05 10.39 4.13
CA GLY A 57 -0.52 9.01 4.11
C GLY A 57 0.30 8.06 3.21
N ALA A 58 -0.41 7.23 2.45
CA ALA A 58 0.18 6.15 1.66
C ALA A 58 1.15 6.64 0.56
N GLU A 59 0.89 7.81 -0.03
CA GLU A 59 1.74 8.40 -1.07
C GLU A 59 3.18 8.59 -0.59
N THR A 60 3.35 9.05 0.65
CA THR A 60 4.67 9.25 1.28
C THR A 60 5.42 7.94 1.46
N VAL A 61 4.71 6.85 1.77
CA VAL A 61 5.31 5.52 1.87
C VAL A 61 5.79 5.06 0.49
N VAL A 62 4.98 5.23 -0.56
CA VAL A 62 5.35 4.86 -1.94
C VAL A 62 6.55 5.68 -2.41
N LYS A 63 6.54 7.00 -2.19
CA LYS A 63 7.68 7.89 -2.50
C LYS A 63 8.96 7.46 -1.79
N ALA A 64 8.87 7.07 -0.52
CA ALA A 64 10.04 6.60 0.24
C ALA A 64 10.62 5.29 -0.33
N PHE A 65 9.77 4.33 -0.72
CA PHE A 65 10.25 3.12 -1.42
C PHE A 65 10.92 3.47 -2.75
N LEU A 66 10.27 4.30 -3.60
CA LEU A 66 10.82 4.67 -4.89
C LEU A 66 12.14 5.45 -4.77
N ASP A 67 12.28 6.31 -3.75
CA ASP A 67 13.53 7.03 -3.45
C ASP A 67 14.67 6.06 -3.08
N VAL A 68 14.40 5.07 -2.23
CA VAL A 68 15.43 4.10 -1.79
C VAL A 68 15.82 3.14 -2.91
N LEU A 69 14.84 2.68 -3.68
CA LEU A 69 15.05 1.74 -4.78
C LEU A 69 15.67 2.40 -6.01
N GLY A 70 15.42 3.69 -6.23
CA GLY A 70 15.90 4.45 -7.37
C GLY A 70 15.36 3.95 -8.72
N GLU A 71 15.86 4.54 -9.80
CA GLU A 71 15.39 4.25 -11.17
C GLU A 71 15.63 2.80 -11.61
N ASP A 72 16.68 2.16 -11.08
CA ASP A 72 17.02 0.78 -11.38
C ASP A 72 16.26 -0.25 -10.52
N GLY A 73 15.54 0.19 -9.49
CA GLY A 73 14.82 -0.69 -8.59
C GLY A 73 13.41 -1.03 -9.06
N THR A 74 12.71 -1.85 -8.28
CA THR A 74 11.32 -2.25 -8.58
C THR A 74 10.52 -2.45 -7.31
N LEU A 75 9.36 -1.80 -7.22
CA LEU A 75 8.38 -1.96 -6.14
C LEU A 75 7.20 -2.77 -6.65
N ALA A 76 6.85 -3.84 -5.95
CA ALA A 76 5.70 -4.69 -6.25
C ALA A 76 4.82 -4.88 -5.01
N VAL A 77 3.51 -4.97 -5.21
CA VAL A 77 2.51 -5.17 -4.15
C VAL A 77 1.40 -6.11 -4.62
N PRO A 78 0.76 -6.87 -3.72
CA PRO A 78 -0.48 -7.58 -4.04
C PRO A 78 -1.64 -6.59 -4.20
N ILE A 79 -2.56 -6.86 -5.14
CA ILE A 79 -3.77 -6.06 -5.34
C ILE A 79 -5.04 -6.91 -5.36
N PHE A 80 -5.08 -7.94 -4.52
CA PHE A 80 -6.14 -8.94 -4.51
C PHE A 80 -7.51 -8.35 -4.15
N ARG A 81 -8.55 -9.06 -4.59
CA ARG A 81 -9.95 -8.86 -4.24
C ARG A 81 -10.61 -10.23 -4.09
N ASN A 82 -11.81 -10.25 -3.54
CA ASN A 82 -12.61 -11.44 -3.35
C ASN A 82 -13.33 -11.93 -4.63
N TYR A 83 -12.62 -12.13 -5.75
CA TYR A 83 -13.23 -12.56 -7.02
C TYR A 83 -13.84 -13.97 -7.02
N PHE A 84 -13.40 -14.83 -6.09
CA PHE A 84 -13.82 -16.25 -6.02
C PHE A 84 -14.82 -16.54 -4.89
N TRP A 85 -15.32 -15.49 -4.24
CA TRP A 85 -16.27 -15.59 -3.13
C TRP A 85 -17.58 -14.95 -3.57
N ASP A 86 -18.74 -15.57 -3.26
CA ASP A 86 -20.06 -15.05 -3.65
C ASP A 86 -20.19 -13.54 -3.41
N GLY A 87 -20.57 -12.77 -4.43
CA GLY A 87 -20.70 -11.31 -4.35
C GLY A 87 -20.75 -10.61 -5.71
N PRO A 88 -20.95 -9.27 -5.75
CA PRO A 88 -21.03 -8.52 -7.00
C PRO A 88 -19.69 -8.40 -7.75
N ASP A 89 -18.56 -8.61 -7.04
CA ASP A 89 -17.22 -8.35 -7.55
C ASP A 89 -16.54 -9.62 -8.12
N GLN A 90 -17.18 -10.31 -9.07
CA GLN A 90 -16.64 -11.55 -9.68
C GLN A 90 -15.79 -11.31 -10.93
N VAL A 91 -15.72 -10.08 -11.43
CA VAL A 91 -15.02 -9.76 -12.68
C VAL A 91 -13.74 -9.01 -12.36
N TRP A 92 -12.60 -9.56 -12.82
CA TRP A 92 -11.31 -8.86 -12.79
C TRP A 92 -11.15 -7.97 -14.01
N ASP A 93 -11.29 -6.66 -13.80
CA ASP A 93 -10.75 -5.64 -14.71
C ASP A 93 -9.32 -5.30 -14.26
N ARG A 94 -8.34 -5.68 -15.08
CA ARG A 94 -6.90 -5.49 -14.82
C ARG A 94 -6.53 -4.06 -14.46
N GLU A 95 -7.16 -3.08 -15.09
CA GLU A 95 -6.79 -1.68 -14.94
C GLU A 95 -7.63 -0.99 -13.87
N ASN A 96 -8.93 -1.29 -13.80
CA ASN A 96 -9.86 -0.50 -12.99
C ASN A 96 -10.24 -1.14 -11.67
N SER A 97 -10.08 -2.45 -11.49
CA SER A 97 -10.52 -3.10 -10.27
C SER A 97 -9.66 -2.65 -9.07
N PRO A 98 -10.27 -2.10 -8.01
CA PRO A 98 -9.50 -1.64 -6.85
C PRO A 98 -8.86 -2.80 -6.08
N SER A 99 -7.88 -2.49 -5.25
CA SER A 99 -7.25 -3.42 -4.31
C SER A 99 -7.99 -3.45 -2.97
N LEU A 100 -8.12 -4.63 -2.35
CA LEU A 100 -8.50 -4.77 -0.94
C LEU A 100 -7.29 -4.91 0.00
N MET A 101 -6.06 -4.83 -0.54
CA MET A 101 -4.81 -5.06 0.20
C MET A 101 -4.26 -3.81 0.89
N GLY A 102 -5.13 -2.87 1.24
CA GLY A 102 -4.79 -1.65 1.96
C GLY A 102 -4.40 -0.45 1.08
N GLN A 103 -4.32 0.72 1.72
CA GLN A 103 -4.15 2.01 1.04
C GLN A 103 -2.82 2.15 0.29
N ILE A 104 -1.73 1.56 0.80
CA ILE A 104 -0.42 1.58 0.11
C ILE A 104 -0.51 0.79 -1.19
N SER A 105 -1.07 -0.42 -1.15
CA SER A 105 -1.24 -1.26 -2.34
C SER A 105 -2.13 -0.58 -3.39
N GLU A 106 -3.22 0.06 -2.96
CA GLU A 106 -4.09 0.83 -3.85
C GLU A 106 -3.41 2.07 -4.43
N THR A 107 -2.54 2.73 -3.66
CA THR A 107 -1.74 3.86 -4.15
C THR A 107 -0.74 3.41 -5.21
N VAL A 108 -0.04 2.30 -5.00
CA VAL A 108 0.87 1.70 -5.99
C VAL A 108 0.12 1.27 -7.24
N ARG A 109 -1.10 0.71 -7.12
CA ARG A 109 -1.95 0.33 -8.27
C ARG A 109 -2.26 1.52 -9.17
N ASN A 110 -2.53 2.69 -8.58
CA ASN A 110 -2.89 3.91 -9.31
C ASN A 110 -1.69 4.81 -9.66
N TRP A 111 -0.47 4.42 -9.29
CA TRP A 111 0.74 5.22 -9.53
C TRP A 111 1.04 5.34 -11.03
N GLU A 112 1.55 6.49 -11.44
CA GLU A 112 1.99 6.70 -12.81
C GLU A 112 3.11 5.72 -13.18
N GLY A 113 2.97 5.03 -14.31
CA GLY A 113 3.93 3.99 -14.74
C GLY A 113 3.74 2.63 -14.05
N SER A 114 2.76 2.47 -13.15
CA SER A 114 2.42 1.19 -12.54
C SER A 114 1.79 0.23 -13.55
N ARG A 115 2.30 -1.01 -13.61
CA ARG A 115 1.80 -2.12 -14.42
C ARG A 115 1.13 -3.16 -13.52
N LYS A 116 0.11 -3.87 -14.01
CA LYS A 116 -0.62 -4.89 -13.25
C LYS A 116 -0.50 -6.25 -13.92
N SER A 117 -0.39 -7.32 -13.16
CA SER A 117 -0.36 -8.67 -13.74
C SER A 117 -1.73 -9.15 -14.24
N TYR A 118 -1.72 -10.15 -15.11
CA TYR A 118 -2.94 -10.72 -15.70
C TYR A 118 -3.67 -11.74 -14.79
N HIS A 119 -2.99 -12.30 -13.79
CA HIS A 119 -3.51 -13.41 -12.99
C HIS A 119 -4.64 -12.97 -12.05
N ALA A 120 -5.90 -13.12 -12.48
CA ALA A 120 -7.09 -12.64 -11.76
C ALA A 120 -7.19 -13.06 -10.28
N PRO A 121 -6.82 -14.29 -9.85
CA PRO A 121 -6.84 -14.65 -8.43
C PRO A 121 -5.77 -13.99 -7.57
N HIS A 122 -4.62 -13.67 -8.15
CA HIS A 122 -3.48 -13.14 -7.41
C HIS A 122 -2.81 -12.00 -8.18
N PRO A 123 -3.54 -10.93 -8.50
CA PRO A 123 -2.99 -9.83 -9.27
C PRO A 123 -1.99 -9.03 -8.41
N ILE A 124 -0.96 -8.52 -9.06
CA ILE A 124 0.07 -7.67 -8.46
C ILE A 124 0.18 -6.37 -9.24
N ALA A 125 0.47 -5.26 -8.55
CA ALA A 125 0.87 -3.99 -9.16
C ALA A 125 2.37 -3.80 -8.98
N VAL A 126 3.03 -3.25 -9.99
CA VAL A 126 4.49 -3.14 -10.05
C VAL A 126 4.90 -1.81 -10.68
N ILE A 127 5.88 -1.13 -10.07
CA ILE A 127 6.51 0.10 -10.56
C ILE A 127 8.02 -0.12 -10.66
N GLY A 128 8.65 0.40 -11.71
CA GLY A 128 10.11 0.44 -11.85
C GLY A 128 10.64 -0.47 -12.95
N ARG A 129 11.95 -0.74 -12.90
CA ARG A 129 12.73 -1.34 -13.99
C ARG A 129 12.16 -2.64 -14.54
N TYR A 130 11.66 -3.54 -13.68
CA TYR A 130 11.12 -4.84 -14.08
C TYR A 130 9.59 -4.88 -14.13
N ALA A 131 8.91 -3.72 -14.14
CA ALA A 131 7.45 -3.68 -14.10
C ALA A 131 6.81 -4.38 -15.30
N GLU A 132 7.34 -4.20 -16.51
CA GLU A 132 6.87 -4.88 -17.72
C GLU A 132 7.09 -6.39 -17.62
N ASP A 133 8.33 -6.82 -17.38
CA ASP A 133 8.69 -8.24 -17.25
C ASP A 133 7.85 -8.99 -16.21
N ILE A 134 7.60 -8.37 -15.06
CA ILE A 134 6.82 -9.00 -13.97
C ILE A 134 5.32 -8.99 -14.28
N ALA A 135 4.79 -7.90 -14.84
CA ALA A 135 3.35 -7.74 -15.07
C ALA A 135 2.85 -8.45 -16.33
N GLU A 136 3.69 -8.63 -17.34
CA GLU A 136 3.30 -9.21 -18.63
C GLU A 136 3.61 -10.70 -18.73
N ARG A 137 4.34 -11.26 -17.77
CA ARG A 137 4.63 -12.69 -17.76
C ARG A 137 3.35 -13.51 -17.61
N HIS A 138 3.00 -14.20 -18.68
CA HIS A 138 1.90 -15.16 -18.69
C HIS A 138 2.22 -16.34 -17.75
N ASN A 139 1.28 -16.66 -16.88
CA ASN A 139 1.37 -17.87 -16.07
C ASN A 139 0.71 -19.01 -16.85
N LEU A 140 1.30 -20.21 -16.77
CA LEU A 140 0.70 -21.43 -17.31
C LEU A 140 -0.66 -21.76 -16.65
N THR A 141 -0.98 -21.11 -15.54
CA THR A 141 -2.22 -21.23 -14.78
C THR A 141 -3.20 -20.08 -15.01
N ASP A 142 -2.88 -19.12 -15.89
CA ASP A 142 -3.87 -18.13 -16.33
C ASP A 142 -4.97 -18.87 -17.09
N PHE A 143 -6.25 -18.62 -16.76
CA PHE A 143 -7.37 -19.31 -17.40
C PHE A 143 -7.34 -19.04 -18.91
N SER A 144 -7.02 -20.08 -19.68
CA SER A 144 -6.97 -20.09 -21.15
C SER A 144 -8.33 -19.84 -21.79
#